data_AF-A0A7S1AWE8-F1
#
_entry.id   AF-A0A7S1AWE8-F1
#
_cell.length_a   1.000
_cell.length_b   1.000
_cell.length_c   1.000
_cell.angle_alpha   90.00
_cell.angle_beta   90.00
_cell.angle_gamma   90.00
#
_symmetry.space_group_name_H-M   'P 1'
#
loop_
_entity.id
_entity.type
_entity.pdbx_description
1 polymer ?
#
loop_
_entity_poly.entity_id
_entity_poly.type
_entity_poly.pdbx_seq_one_letter_code
_entity_poly.pdbx_strand_id
1 'polypeptide(L)'
;MREVDFWEMVQCNSIRVLYDVRPVDHRGEHHSRHSRFSVAAFRSQCRARGIIYKPMPLGRESAYGMLAHMQSDEARHTLVELVWQAKRKRTAFLGQEENWLDDRRQVAAEELAKVGHTVEHITSTGATERHQAGIAFPDWLTREESRLKMLEKKRAAGDLEKNVKSRIDRSSEAIAAALLRPAEEVDAMAELRNAANQSELVVAQRKLARYQRLADEKGPLAGKVLKNTPQWITREAHAQAEWVSAKKKEKEGSKTSAASSTCEVGPALVSESACAAEPSSLDTTREEEPQDEGAGPCSVNDTSDAVTDGTQDGMPTRSTWRSRRTHAREAGENVSRG
;
A
#
# COMPACT_ATOMS: atom_id res chain seq x y z
N MET A 1 2.26 21.43 -11.76
CA MET A 1 1.12 21.98 -10.98
C MET A 1 1.53 22.46 -9.57
N ARG A 2 1.11 23.66 -9.13
CA ARG A 2 1.30 24.11 -7.73
C ARG A 2 0.20 23.54 -6.83
N GLU A 3 0.45 23.45 -5.52
CA GLU A 3 -0.52 22.90 -4.55
C GLU A 3 -1.84 23.69 -4.51
N VAL A 4 -1.76 25.02 -4.60
CA VAL A 4 -2.95 25.89 -4.58
C VAL A 4 -3.85 25.61 -5.79
N ASP A 5 -3.26 25.61 -6.98
CA ASP A 5 -3.96 25.32 -8.24
C ASP A 5 -4.65 23.94 -8.19
N PHE A 6 -3.98 22.91 -7.63
CA PHE A 6 -4.55 21.58 -7.47
C PHE A 6 -5.84 21.59 -6.65
N TRP A 7 -5.82 22.22 -5.47
CA TRP A 7 -6.99 22.23 -4.59
C TRP A 7 -8.13 23.08 -5.13
N GLU A 8 -7.81 24.17 -5.83
CA GLU A 8 -8.79 24.97 -6.55
C GLU A 8 -9.49 24.14 -7.62
N MET A 9 -8.76 23.37 -8.43
CA MET A 9 -9.35 22.48 -9.42
C MET A 9 -10.25 21.40 -8.81
N VAL A 10 -9.85 20.80 -7.69
CA VAL A 10 -10.66 19.83 -6.95
C VAL A 10 -11.97 20.46 -6.47
N GLN A 11 -11.94 21.72 -6.02
CA GLN A 11 -13.12 22.46 -5.56
C GLN A 11 -14.02 22.91 -6.71
N CYS A 12 -13.46 23.46 -7.79
CA CYS A 12 -14.20 23.87 -8.99
C CYS A 12 -14.96 22.69 -9.62
N ASN A 13 -14.36 21.50 -9.58
CA ASN A 13 -15.01 20.27 -10.04
C ASN A 13 -15.92 19.63 -8.99
N SER A 14 -16.19 20.30 -7.85
CA SER A 14 -17.08 19.83 -6.79
C SER A 14 -16.79 18.40 -6.30
N ILE A 15 -15.52 18.00 -6.29
CA ILE A 15 -15.11 16.66 -5.88
C ILE A 15 -15.36 16.48 -4.37
N ARG A 16 -16.05 15.40 -4.00
CA ARG A 16 -16.38 15.06 -2.60
C ARG A 16 -15.62 13.85 -2.08
N VAL A 17 -15.13 12.99 -2.99
CA VAL A 17 -14.34 11.82 -2.65
C VAL A 17 -13.10 11.78 -3.54
N LEU A 18 -11.92 11.68 -2.94
CA LEU A 18 -10.64 11.60 -3.64
C LEU A 18 -9.97 10.27 -3.31
N TYR A 19 -9.84 9.42 -4.31
CA TYR A 19 -9.06 8.19 -4.25
C TYR A 19 -7.61 8.46 -4.65
N ASP A 20 -6.66 7.88 -3.96
CA ASP A 20 -5.24 7.95 -4.31
C ASP A 20 -4.80 6.59 -4.84
N VAL A 21 -4.69 6.49 -6.17
CA VAL A 21 -4.35 5.23 -6.86
C VAL A 21 -2.86 5.16 -7.22
N ARG A 22 -2.05 6.11 -6.72
CA ARG A 22 -0.61 6.12 -6.97
C ARG A 22 0.04 4.84 -6.46
N PRO A 23 1.03 4.31 -7.18
CA PRO A 23 1.74 3.11 -6.74
C PRO A 23 2.49 3.38 -5.44
N VAL A 24 2.53 2.37 -4.57
CA VAL A 24 3.41 2.36 -3.40
C VAL A 24 4.78 1.79 -3.76
N ASP A 25 5.80 2.30 -3.10
CA ASP A 25 7.14 1.74 -3.15
C ASP A 25 7.25 0.42 -2.37
N HIS A 26 8.42 -0.21 -2.42
CA HIS A 26 8.74 -1.41 -1.62
C HIS A 26 8.60 -1.22 -0.10
N ARG A 27 8.44 0.01 0.40
CA ARG A 27 8.22 0.33 1.82
C ARG A 27 6.74 0.54 2.14
N GLY A 28 5.86 0.49 1.14
CA GLY A 28 4.44 0.80 1.28
C GLY A 28 4.14 2.29 1.32
N GLU A 29 5.10 3.16 0.99
CA GLU A 29 4.92 4.61 0.93
C GLU A 29 4.46 5.02 -0.48
N HIS A 30 3.47 5.91 -0.59
CA HIS A 30 2.98 6.35 -1.90
C HIS A 30 4.05 7.20 -2.57
N HIS A 31 4.28 6.96 -3.87
CA HIS A 31 5.16 7.81 -4.65
C HIS A 31 4.61 9.24 -4.69
N SER A 32 5.38 10.19 -4.18
CA SER A 32 5.07 11.61 -4.22
C SER A 32 6.27 12.38 -4.74
N ARG A 33 6.09 13.13 -5.83
CA ARG A 33 7.12 14.02 -6.38
C ARG A 33 7.47 15.16 -5.42
N HIS A 34 6.50 15.53 -4.57
CA HIS A 34 6.64 16.61 -3.60
C HIS A 34 6.05 16.19 -2.26
N SER A 35 6.70 16.60 -1.17
CA SER A 35 6.24 16.41 0.22
C SER A 35 4.80 16.89 0.48
N ARG A 36 4.35 17.93 -0.24
CA ARG A 36 3.00 18.50 -0.21
C ARG A 36 1.93 17.53 -0.72
N PHE A 37 2.33 16.57 -1.53
CA PHE A 37 1.48 15.51 -2.05
C PHE A 37 1.73 14.18 -1.32
N SER A 38 2.21 14.24 -0.08
CA SER A 38 2.25 13.07 0.80
C SER A 38 0.84 12.68 1.26
N VAL A 39 0.65 11.41 1.61
CA VAL A 39 -0.64 10.90 2.11
C VAL A 39 -1.12 11.68 3.34
N ALA A 40 -0.21 12.06 4.23
CA ALA A 40 -0.53 12.85 5.43
C ALA A 40 -1.02 14.26 5.07
N ALA A 41 -0.34 14.94 4.14
CA ALA A 41 -0.76 16.25 3.66
C ALA A 41 -2.12 16.18 2.96
N PHE A 42 -2.34 15.20 2.08
CA PHE A 42 -3.62 14.98 1.42
C PHE A 42 -4.75 14.73 2.42
N ARG A 43 -4.55 13.86 3.42
CA ARG A 43 -5.55 13.61 4.47
C ARG A 43 -5.93 14.89 5.21
N SER A 44 -4.94 15.68 5.63
CA SER A 44 -5.17 16.94 6.35
C SER A 44 -5.94 17.94 5.50
N GLN A 45 -5.48 18.17 4.27
CA GLN A 45 -6.08 19.15 3.35
C GLN A 45 -7.48 18.73 2.88
N CYS A 46 -7.72 17.44 2.63
CA CYS A 46 -9.04 16.90 2.31
C CYS A 46 -10.00 17.04 3.49
N ARG A 47 -9.56 16.71 4.71
CA ARG A 47 -10.35 16.87 5.93
C ARG A 47 -10.79 18.32 6.14
N ALA A 48 -9.86 19.27 5.98
CA ALA A 48 -10.16 20.70 6.09
C ALA A 48 -11.20 21.19 5.07
N ARG A 49 -11.31 20.51 3.91
CA ARG A 49 -12.25 20.84 2.83
C ARG A 49 -13.51 20.00 2.81
N GLY A 50 -13.70 19.11 3.79
CA GLY A 50 -14.82 18.16 3.81
C GLY A 50 -14.80 17.15 2.65
N ILE A 51 -13.60 16.83 2.13
CA ILE A 51 -13.39 15.82 1.09
C ILE A 51 -13.00 14.51 1.77
N ILE A 52 -13.63 13.41 1.37
CA ILE A 52 -13.28 12.07 1.85
C ILE A 52 -12.07 11.59 1.05
N TYR A 53 -10.93 11.42 1.72
CA TYR A 53 -9.71 10.90 1.09
C TYR A 53 -9.51 9.42 1.40
N LYS A 54 -9.23 8.62 0.37
CA LYS A 54 -9.03 7.17 0.47
C LYS A 54 -7.77 6.72 -0.30
N PRO A 55 -6.70 6.30 0.39
CA PRO A 55 -5.55 5.71 -0.28
C PRO A 55 -5.85 4.27 -0.72
N MET A 56 -5.77 4.00 -2.02
CA MET A 56 -6.02 2.69 -2.65
C MET A 56 -5.00 2.46 -3.76
N PRO A 57 -3.74 2.14 -3.40
CA PRO A 57 -2.66 2.11 -4.35
C PRO A 57 -2.86 0.99 -5.39
N LEU A 58 -2.77 1.37 -6.66
CA LEU A 58 -2.82 0.45 -7.79
C LEU A 58 -1.41 0.30 -8.42
N GLY A 59 -1.22 -0.75 -9.22
CA GLY A 59 0.07 -1.11 -9.82
C GLY A 59 1.23 -1.31 -8.84
N ARG A 60 1.07 -2.15 -7.80
CA ARG A 60 2.15 -2.49 -6.86
C ARG A 60 3.27 -3.26 -7.56
N GLU A 61 4.51 -3.07 -7.12
CA GLU A 61 5.65 -3.86 -7.63
C GLU A 61 5.47 -5.36 -7.40
N SER A 62 4.85 -5.76 -6.28
CA SER A 62 4.55 -7.16 -5.96
C SER A 62 3.48 -7.79 -6.85
N ALA A 63 2.70 -6.95 -7.54
CA ALA A 63 1.67 -7.39 -8.48
C ALA A 63 2.13 -7.23 -9.93
N TYR A 64 3.44 -7.09 -10.17
CA TYR A 64 4.05 -6.94 -11.50
C TYR A 64 3.57 -5.73 -12.30
N GLY A 65 3.25 -4.62 -11.62
CA GLY A 65 2.91 -3.35 -12.25
C GLY A 65 1.41 -3.15 -12.45
N MET A 66 1.02 -2.10 -13.16
CA MET A 66 -0.39 -1.70 -13.25
C MET A 66 -1.27 -2.70 -13.99
N LEU A 67 -0.83 -3.16 -15.17
CA LEU A 67 -1.62 -4.05 -16.03
C LEU A 67 -1.91 -5.40 -15.37
N ALA A 68 -0.87 -6.04 -14.82
CA ALA A 68 -1.03 -7.30 -14.09
C ALA A 68 -1.85 -7.11 -12.81
N HIS A 69 -1.65 -6.00 -12.07
CA HIS A 69 -2.44 -5.73 -10.87
C HIS A 69 -3.94 -5.59 -11.18
N MET A 70 -4.32 -5.00 -12.33
CA MET A 70 -5.75 -4.87 -12.73
C MET A 70 -6.48 -6.19 -12.91
N GLN A 71 -5.76 -7.29 -13.13
CA GLN A 71 -6.36 -8.62 -13.24
C GLN A 71 -6.67 -9.25 -11.87
N SER A 72 -6.07 -8.71 -10.79
CA SER A 72 -6.27 -9.22 -9.43
C SER A 72 -7.62 -8.82 -8.83
N ASP A 73 -8.09 -9.59 -7.85
CA ASP A 73 -9.33 -9.29 -7.12
C ASP A 73 -9.23 -7.99 -6.31
N GLU A 74 -8.04 -7.64 -5.80
CA GLU A 74 -7.82 -6.39 -5.07
C GLU A 74 -8.10 -5.16 -5.96
N ALA A 75 -7.58 -5.18 -7.19
CA ALA A 75 -7.82 -4.11 -8.15
C ALA A 75 -9.29 -4.05 -8.58
N ARG A 76 -9.89 -5.21 -8.90
CA ARG A 76 -11.31 -5.29 -9.25
C ARG A 76 -12.20 -4.74 -8.14
N HIS A 77 -11.92 -5.09 -6.89
CA HIS A 77 -12.62 -4.54 -5.73
C HIS A 77 -12.47 -3.02 -5.64
N THR A 78 -11.27 -2.49 -5.87
CA THR A 78 -11.01 -1.04 -5.90
C THR A 78 -11.82 -0.34 -6.99
N LEU A 79 -11.88 -0.91 -8.20
CA LEU A 79 -12.69 -0.36 -9.31
C LEU A 79 -14.18 -0.40 -9.00
N VAL A 80 -14.68 -1.50 -8.42
CA VAL A 80 -16.08 -1.61 -7.97
C VAL A 80 -16.39 -0.55 -6.91
N GLU A 81 -15.49 -0.32 -5.96
CA GLU A 81 -15.66 0.72 -4.95
C GLU A 81 -15.70 2.14 -5.56
N LEU A 82 -14.82 2.42 -6.53
CA LEU A 82 -14.81 3.68 -7.28
C LEU A 82 -16.15 3.92 -7.97
N VAL A 83 -16.67 2.93 -8.71
CA VAL A 83 -17.97 2.99 -9.37
C VAL A 83 -19.09 3.19 -8.36
N TRP A 84 -19.05 2.47 -7.24
CA TRP A 84 -20.04 2.57 -6.18
C TRP A 84 -20.08 3.96 -5.54
N GLN A 85 -18.93 4.59 -5.30
CA GLN A 85 -18.89 5.98 -4.82
C GLN A 85 -19.34 6.97 -5.89
N ALA A 86 -18.90 6.79 -7.14
CA ALA A 86 -19.22 7.70 -8.24
C ALA A 86 -20.73 7.83 -8.46
N LYS A 87 -21.50 6.76 -8.21
CA LYS A 87 -22.97 6.79 -8.23
C LYS A 87 -23.62 7.69 -7.17
N ARG A 88 -22.92 8.02 -6.08
CA ARG A 88 -23.46 8.77 -4.93
C ARG A 88 -22.86 10.15 -4.79
N LYS A 89 -21.58 10.29 -5.14
CA LYS A 89 -20.78 11.48 -4.91
C LYS A 89 -19.86 11.71 -6.09
N ARG A 90 -19.58 12.98 -6.38
CA ARG A 90 -18.58 13.33 -7.38
C ARG A 90 -17.21 12.88 -6.88
N THR A 91 -16.67 11.87 -7.56
CA THR A 91 -15.50 11.10 -7.13
C THR A 91 -14.39 11.29 -8.15
N ALA A 92 -13.18 11.53 -7.67
CA ALA A 92 -11.98 11.58 -8.50
C ALA A 92 -10.96 10.57 -7.99
N PHE A 93 -10.07 10.12 -8.86
CA PHE A 93 -8.89 9.33 -8.49
C PHE A 93 -7.61 9.99 -9.00
N LEU A 94 -6.58 9.96 -8.15
CA LEU A 94 -5.32 10.68 -8.34
C LEU A 94 -4.24 9.73 -8.87
N GLY A 95 -3.58 10.15 -9.95
CA GLY A 95 -2.40 9.51 -10.53
C GLY A 95 -1.08 10.11 -10.03
N GLN A 96 0.03 9.63 -10.58
CA GLN A 96 1.38 10.08 -10.21
C GLN A 96 1.82 11.29 -11.04
N GLU A 97 1.45 11.30 -12.31
CA GLU A 97 1.84 12.27 -13.33
C GLU A 97 0.75 13.32 -13.57
N GLU A 98 1.20 14.50 -14.02
CA GLU A 98 0.31 15.60 -14.39
C GLU A 98 -0.41 15.27 -15.70
N ASN A 99 0.33 14.83 -16.72
CA ASN A 99 -0.25 14.31 -17.95
C ASN A 99 -0.85 12.93 -17.70
N TRP A 100 -2.15 12.76 -17.97
CA TRP A 100 -2.83 11.48 -17.76
C TRP A 100 -2.47 10.42 -18.81
N LEU A 101 -2.02 10.84 -20.01
CA LEU A 101 -1.58 9.93 -21.07
C LEU A 101 -0.27 9.22 -20.74
N ASP A 102 0.57 9.84 -19.91
CA ASP A 102 1.84 9.28 -19.45
C ASP A 102 1.75 8.71 -18.03
N ASP A 103 0.52 8.46 -17.54
CA ASP A 103 0.29 7.99 -16.17
C ASP A 103 -0.32 6.59 -16.12
N ARG A 104 0.00 5.86 -15.05
CA ARG A 104 -0.58 4.52 -14.82
C ARG A 104 -2.09 4.57 -14.60
N ARG A 105 -2.66 5.69 -14.12
CA ARG A 105 -4.11 5.87 -13.95
C ARG A 105 -4.89 5.69 -15.25
N GLN A 106 -4.23 5.80 -16.41
CA GLN A 106 -4.84 5.53 -17.70
C GLN A 106 -5.45 4.12 -17.76
N VAL A 107 -4.81 3.12 -17.16
CA VAL A 107 -5.35 1.75 -17.16
C VAL A 107 -6.66 1.67 -16.40
N ALA A 108 -6.73 2.30 -15.22
CA ALA A 108 -7.97 2.33 -14.44
C ALA A 108 -9.09 3.09 -15.18
N ALA A 109 -8.75 4.19 -15.85
CA ALA A 109 -9.69 4.95 -16.68
C ALA A 109 -10.22 4.12 -17.85
N GLU A 110 -9.34 3.38 -18.53
CA GLU A 110 -9.68 2.52 -19.67
C GLU A 110 -10.57 1.36 -19.24
N GLU A 111 -10.26 0.67 -18.13
CA GLU A 111 -11.09 -0.41 -17.59
C GLU A 111 -12.49 0.08 -17.18
N LEU A 112 -12.59 1.26 -16.56
CA LEU A 112 -13.88 1.87 -16.25
C LEU A 112 -14.66 2.24 -17.52
N ALA A 113 -13.99 2.78 -18.53
CA ALA A 113 -14.60 3.16 -19.80
C ALA A 113 -15.09 1.95 -20.62
N LYS A 114 -14.33 0.84 -20.63
CA LYS A 114 -14.73 -0.43 -21.26
C LYS A 114 -16.04 -0.97 -20.68
N VAL A 115 -16.26 -0.81 -19.38
CA VAL A 115 -17.52 -1.21 -18.70
C VAL A 115 -18.66 -0.22 -18.97
N GLY A 116 -18.40 0.88 -19.68
CA GLY A 116 -19.38 1.89 -20.07
C GLY A 116 -19.50 3.07 -19.12
N HIS A 117 -18.59 3.23 -18.16
CA HIS A 117 -18.56 4.42 -17.31
C HIS A 117 -17.92 5.61 -18.03
N THR A 118 -18.47 6.82 -17.82
CA THR A 118 -17.85 8.04 -18.33
C THR A 118 -16.75 8.49 -17.37
N VAL A 119 -15.53 8.57 -17.86
CA VAL A 119 -14.37 9.07 -17.14
C VAL A 119 -13.94 10.39 -17.75
N GLU A 120 -13.71 11.40 -16.93
CA GLU A 120 -13.23 12.72 -17.34
C GLU A 120 -11.90 13.02 -16.64
N HIS A 121 -10.95 13.57 -17.38
CA HIS A 121 -9.64 13.99 -16.90
C HIS A 121 -9.67 15.49 -16.64
N ILE A 122 -9.28 15.91 -15.43
CA ILE A 122 -9.12 17.32 -15.12
C ILE A 122 -7.69 17.71 -15.52
N THR A 123 -7.57 18.53 -16.55
CA THR A 123 -6.30 19.06 -17.06
C THR A 123 -5.73 20.11 -16.09
N SER A 124 -4.47 20.50 -16.27
CA SER A 124 -3.82 21.52 -15.44
C SER A 124 -4.44 22.91 -15.54
N THR A 125 -5.26 23.17 -16.55
CA THR A 125 -6.06 24.40 -16.71
C THR A 125 -7.40 24.34 -15.99
N GLY A 126 -7.74 23.19 -15.39
CA GLY A 126 -9.04 22.93 -14.78
C GLY A 126 -10.11 22.46 -15.78
N ALA A 127 -9.83 22.49 -17.09
CA ALA A 127 -10.74 21.97 -18.10
C ALA A 127 -10.85 20.44 -18.02
N THR A 128 -12.04 19.91 -18.33
CA THR A 128 -12.32 18.48 -18.33
C THR A 128 -12.23 17.91 -19.74
N GLU A 129 -11.49 16.82 -19.90
CA GLU A 129 -11.37 16.06 -21.14
C GLU A 129 -11.97 14.68 -20.96
N ARG A 130 -12.89 14.25 -21.84
CA ARG A 130 -13.49 12.93 -21.77
C ARG A 130 -12.48 11.86 -22.19
N HIS A 131 -12.34 10.81 -21.39
CA HIS A 131 -11.52 9.66 -21.75
C HIS A 131 -12.15 8.92 -22.94
N GLN A 132 -11.35 8.66 -23.96
CA GLN A 132 -11.74 7.83 -25.10
C GLN A 132 -11.31 6.40 -24.79
N ALA A 133 -12.21 5.43 -24.97
CA ALA A 133 -11.86 4.02 -24.82
C ALA A 133 -11.01 3.56 -26.02
N GLY A 134 -10.16 2.56 -25.80
CA GLY A 134 -9.29 1.99 -26.84
C GLY A 134 -8.03 2.80 -27.13
N ILE A 135 -7.63 3.70 -26.22
CA ILE A 135 -6.35 4.40 -26.36
C ILE A 135 -5.22 3.39 -26.14
N ALA A 136 -4.29 3.32 -27.09
CA ALA A 136 -3.11 2.48 -26.96
C ALA A 136 -2.28 2.93 -25.74
N PHE A 137 -1.92 1.97 -24.88
CA PHE A 137 -1.05 2.23 -23.74
C PHE A 137 0.37 2.55 -24.20
N PRO A 138 1.08 3.45 -23.50
CA PRO A 138 2.46 3.77 -23.85
C PRO A 138 3.38 2.56 -23.65
N ASP A 139 4.42 2.45 -24.46
CA ASP A 139 5.37 1.33 -24.48
C ASP A 139 6.00 1.00 -23.13
N TRP A 140 6.26 2.01 -22.31
CA TRP A 140 6.87 1.79 -20.99
C TRP A 140 5.91 1.04 -20.05
N LEU A 141 4.60 1.20 -20.22
CA LEU A 141 3.57 0.59 -19.39
C LEU A 141 3.32 -0.86 -19.81
N THR A 142 3.33 -1.15 -21.11
CA THR A 142 3.20 -2.53 -21.62
C THR A 142 4.45 -3.37 -21.31
N ARG A 143 5.65 -2.76 -21.33
CA ARG A 143 6.91 -3.43 -20.98
C ARG A 143 7.15 -3.54 -19.47
N GLU A 144 6.37 -2.84 -18.64
CA GLU A 144 6.56 -2.78 -17.20
C GLU A 144 6.51 -4.17 -16.56
N GLU A 145 5.52 -4.99 -16.94
CA GLU A 145 5.33 -6.33 -16.39
C GLU A 145 6.55 -7.23 -16.64
N SER A 146 7.01 -7.30 -17.90
CA SER A 146 8.19 -8.07 -18.30
C SER A 146 9.45 -7.60 -17.58
N ARG A 147 9.60 -6.27 -17.44
CA ARG A 147 10.71 -5.68 -16.68
C ARG A 147 10.66 -6.08 -15.21
N LEU A 148 9.49 -6.03 -14.57
CA LEU A 148 9.34 -6.39 -13.16
C LEU A 148 9.56 -7.90 -12.92
N LYS A 149 9.06 -8.76 -13.81
CA LYS A 149 9.35 -10.20 -13.80
C LYS A 149 10.84 -10.50 -13.91
N MET A 150 11.54 -9.80 -14.81
CA MET A 150 13.00 -9.93 -14.94
C MET A 150 13.72 -9.48 -13.65
N LEU A 151 13.29 -8.38 -13.04
CA LEU A 151 13.85 -7.90 -11.77
C LEU A 151 13.62 -8.88 -10.63
N GLU A 152 12.44 -9.49 -10.55
CA GLU A 152 12.16 -10.52 -9.55
C GLU A 152 13.01 -11.77 -9.78
N LYS A 153 13.16 -12.24 -11.03
CA LYS A 153 14.06 -13.35 -11.36
C LYS A 153 15.50 -13.06 -10.94
N LYS A 154 15.99 -11.84 -11.18
CA LYS A 154 17.31 -11.39 -10.70
C LYS A 154 17.40 -11.33 -9.17
N ARG A 155 16.33 -10.92 -8.47
CA ARG A 155 16.28 -10.95 -6.99
C ARG A 155 16.33 -12.39 -6.46
N ALA A 156 15.60 -13.31 -7.08
CA ALA A 156 15.57 -14.73 -6.71
C ALA A 156 16.91 -15.42 -6.97
N ALA A 157 17.58 -15.10 -8.08
CA ALA A 157 18.93 -15.58 -8.37
C ALA A 157 20.01 -15.01 -7.44
N GLY A 158 19.70 -13.94 -6.69
CA GLY A 158 20.69 -13.20 -5.91
C GLY A 158 21.59 -12.28 -6.75
N ASP A 159 21.41 -12.27 -8.08
CA ASP A 159 22.15 -11.45 -9.05
C ASP A 159 21.79 -9.97 -8.99
N LEU A 160 20.63 -9.63 -8.41
CA LEU A 160 20.32 -8.24 -8.14
C LEU A 160 21.27 -7.77 -7.05
N GLU A 161 22.43 -7.25 -7.47
CA GLU A 161 23.40 -6.61 -6.57
C GLU A 161 22.61 -5.70 -5.63
N LYS A 162 22.65 -6.04 -4.34
CA LYS A 162 21.96 -5.26 -3.31
C LYS A 162 22.50 -3.86 -3.44
N ASN A 163 21.68 -2.95 -3.98
CA ASN A 163 22.04 -1.58 -4.35
C ASN A 163 23.18 -1.08 -3.46
N VAL A 164 24.42 -1.32 -3.91
CA VAL A 164 25.58 -1.15 -3.05
C VAL A 164 25.69 0.35 -2.97
N LYS A 165 25.31 0.92 -1.81
CA LYS A 165 25.36 2.36 -1.56
C LYS A 165 26.64 2.85 -2.18
N SER A 166 26.50 3.59 -3.29
CA SER A 166 27.63 3.88 -4.14
C SER A 166 28.68 4.57 -3.26
N ARG A 167 29.98 4.40 -3.54
CA ARG A 167 31.03 5.06 -2.74
C ARG A 167 30.78 6.57 -2.63
N ILE A 168 30.06 7.14 -3.60
CA ILE A 168 29.61 8.54 -3.69
C ILE A 168 28.60 8.89 -2.57
N ASP A 169 27.70 7.98 -2.18
CA ASP A 169 26.76 8.19 -1.04
C ASP A 169 27.48 8.22 0.32
N ARG A 170 28.74 7.77 0.37
CA ARG A 170 29.63 7.90 1.54
C ARG A 170 30.69 8.98 1.37
N SER A 171 30.59 9.80 0.32
CA SER A 171 31.46 10.97 0.21
C SER A 171 31.28 11.84 1.45
N SER A 172 32.39 12.40 1.95
CA SER A 172 32.36 13.37 3.04
C SER A 172 31.44 14.55 2.70
N GLU A 173 31.32 14.89 1.41
CA GLU A 173 30.41 15.91 0.90
C GLU A 173 28.93 15.55 1.10
N ALA A 174 28.49 14.34 0.74
CA ALA A 174 27.10 13.92 0.96
C ALA A 174 26.74 13.90 2.46
N ILE A 175 27.68 13.52 3.33
CA ILE A 175 27.50 13.54 4.79
C ILE A 175 27.46 14.97 5.31
N ALA A 176 28.36 15.85 4.85
CA ALA A 176 28.37 17.26 5.20
C ALA A 176 27.06 17.94 4.76
N ALA A 177 26.61 17.69 3.53
CA ALA A 177 25.33 18.19 3.03
C ALA A 177 24.14 17.67 3.85
N ALA A 178 24.19 16.43 4.35
CA ALA A 178 23.16 15.89 5.23
C ALA A 178 23.19 16.54 6.62
N LEU A 179 24.37 16.81 7.18
CA LEU A 179 24.54 17.50 8.47
C LEU A 179 24.13 18.98 8.43
N LEU A 180 24.32 19.63 7.27
CA LEU A 180 23.93 21.02 7.06
C LEU A 180 22.41 21.20 6.94
N ARG A 181 21.66 20.15 6.60
CA ARG A 181 20.20 20.21 6.58
C ARG A 181 19.67 20.18 8.01
N PRO A 182 18.83 21.15 8.42
CA PRO A 182 18.20 21.09 9.72
C PRO A 182 17.38 19.80 9.82
N ALA A 183 17.47 19.13 10.98
CA ALA A 183 16.69 17.93 11.22
C ALA A 183 15.19 18.27 11.16
N GLU A 184 14.40 17.44 10.46
CA GLU A 184 12.96 17.59 10.41
C GLU A 184 12.38 17.24 11.77
N GLU A 185 11.82 18.24 12.45
CA GLU A 185 11.21 18.04 13.75
C GLU A 185 9.80 17.48 13.58
N VAL A 186 9.56 16.29 14.12
CA VAL A 186 8.26 15.61 14.07
C VAL A 186 7.63 15.62 15.45
N ASP A 187 6.50 16.29 15.63
CA ASP A 187 5.74 16.24 16.88
C ASP A 187 5.02 14.88 17.01
N ALA A 188 5.49 14.06 17.94
CA ALA A 188 4.97 12.72 18.18
C ALA A 188 3.48 12.75 18.55
N MET A 189 3.04 13.74 19.32
CA MET A 189 1.66 13.84 19.76
C MET A 189 0.73 14.28 18.63
N ALA A 190 1.19 15.13 17.72
CA ALA A 190 0.43 15.53 16.55
C ALA A 190 0.20 14.33 15.61
N GLU A 191 1.23 13.52 15.35
CA GLU A 191 1.11 12.31 14.52
C GLU A 191 0.13 11.29 15.13
N LEU A 192 0.17 11.07 16.44
CA LEU A 192 -0.77 10.18 17.12
C LEU A 192 -2.22 10.70 17.05
N ARG A 193 -2.43 12.00 17.22
CA ARG A 193 -3.78 12.62 17.10
C ARG A 193 -4.32 12.58 15.67
N ASN A 194 -3.46 12.53 14.67
CA ASN A 194 -3.85 12.51 13.27
C ASN A 194 -4.38 11.15 12.80
N ALA A 195 -4.07 10.07 13.53
CA ALA A 195 -4.59 8.73 13.24
C ALA A 195 -6.11 8.69 13.39
N ALA A 196 -6.82 8.32 12.31
CA ALA A 196 -8.29 8.33 12.30
C ALA A 196 -8.90 7.07 12.92
N ASN A 197 -8.12 5.99 13.02
CA ASN A 197 -8.58 4.69 13.49
C ASN A 197 -7.45 3.95 14.25
N GLN A 198 -7.81 2.82 14.86
CA GLN A 198 -6.87 2.04 15.68
C GLN A 198 -5.71 1.45 14.86
N SER A 199 -5.95 1.03 13.62
CA SER A 199 -4.89 0.45 12.77
C SER A 199 -3.86 1.51 12.36
N GLU A 200 -4.31 2.71 11.98
CA GLU A 200 -3.45 3.86 11.72
C GLU A 200 -2.68 4.30 12.96
N LEU A 201 -3.31 4.24 14.14
CA LEU A 201 -2.65 4.54 15.40
C LEU A 201 -1.48 3.59 15.62
N VAL A 202 -1.68 2.27 15.48
CA VAL A 202 -0.60 1.27 15.63
C VAL A 202 0.53 1.52 14.64
N VAL A 203 0.21 1.88 13.38
CA VAL A 203 1.22 2.24 12.37
C VAL A 203 2.01 3.49 12.79
N ALA A 204 1.32 4.53 13.28
CA ALA A 204 1.95 5.75 13.76
C ALA A 204 2.86 5.47 14.98
N GLN A 205 2.40 4.66 15.94
CA GLN A 205 3.19 4.27 17.11
C GLN A 205 4.50 3.57 16.70
N ARG A 206 4.41 2.57 15.81
CA ARG A 206 5.59 1.85 15.28
C ARG A 206 6.53 2.77 14.50
N LYS A 207 5.98 3.69 13.69
CA LYS A 207 6.74 4.70 12.94
C LYS A 207 7.54 5.60 13.88
N LEU A 208 6.92 6.09 14.95
CA LEU A 208 7.56 6.95 15.94
C LEU A 208 8.65 6.19 16.73
N ALA A 209 8.39 4.97 17.19
CA ALA A 209 9.41 4.14 17.85
C ALA A 209 10.64 3.94 16.95
N ARG A 210 10.42 3.69 15.65
CA ARG A 210 11.50 3.60 14.66
C ARG A 210 12.28 4.90 14.51
N TYR A 211 11.63 6.05 14.48
CA TYR A 211 12.29 7.36 14.39
C TYR A 211 13.13 7.64 15.63
N GLN A 212 12.60 7.38 16.83
CA GLN A 212 13.35 7.54 18.08
C GLN A 212 14.61 6.67 18.07
N ARG A 213 14.47 5.38 17.73
CA ARG A 213 15.61 4.47 17.64
C ARG A 213 16.69 4.96 16.66
N LEU A 214 16.28 5.47 15.49
CA LEU A 214 17.22 6.03 14.51
C LEU A 214 17.88 7.32 15.00
N ALA A 215 17.16 8.14 15.75
CA ALA A 215 17.70 9.33 16.41
C ALA A 215 18.75 8.96 17.46
N ASP A 216 18.47 7.95 18.29
CA ASP A 216 19.41 7.47 19.30
C ASP A 216 20.66 6.81 18.68
N GLU A 217 20.50 6.06 17.59
CA GLU A 217 21.61 5.37 16.89
C GLU A 217 22.51 6.34 16.11
N LYS A 218 21.93 7.35 15.45
CA LYS A 218 22.65 8.24 14.53
C LYS A 218 22.92 9.64 15.07
N GLY A 219 22.31 10.00 16.21
CA GLY A 219 22.39 11.34 16.79
C GLY A 219 21.98 12.42 15.79
N PRO A 220 22.82 13.46 15.57
CA PRO A 220 22.49 14.60 14.70
C PRO A 220 22.35 14.22 13.21
N LEU A 221 22.83 13.04 12.81
CA LEU A 221 22.66 12.52 11.44
C LEU A 221 21.26 11.93 11.20
N ALA A 222 20.42 11.84 12.23
CA ALA A 222 19.04 11.47 12.06
C ALA A 222 18.29 12.63 11.43
N GLY A 223 17.98 12.52 10.13
CA GLY A 223 17.23 13.55 9.41
C GLY A 223 15.84 13.87 9.98
N LYS A 224 15.36 13.10 10.96
CA LYS A 224 14.12 13.36 11.71
C LYS A 224 14.37 13.23 13.21
N VAL A 225 13.93 14.22 13.98
CA VAL A 225 14.01 14.24 15.44
C VAL A 225 12.60 14.39 16.01
N LEU A 226 12.26 13.55 16.99
CA LEU A 226 10.94 13.61 17.61
C LEU A 226 10.88 14.70 18.69
N LYS A 227 9.78 15.45 18.71
CA LYS A 227 9.40 16.36 19.80
C LYS A 227 8.24 15.77 20.60
N ASN A 228 8.16 16.14 21.89
CA ASN A 228 7.09 15.74 22.81
C ASN A 228 6.87 14.23 22.90
N THR A 229 7.94 13.44 22.81
CA THR A 229 7.88 11.97 22.78
C THR A 229 7.39 11.40 24.11
N PRO A 230 6.25 10.66 24.14
CA PRO A 230 5.83 9.94 25.33
C PRO A 230 6.84 8.86 25.75
N GLN A 231 6.99 8.63 27.07
CA GLN A 231 7.94 7.67 27.62
C GLN A 231 7.76 6.22 27.12
N TRP A 232 6.55 5.82 26.73
CA TRP A 232 6.34 4.47 26.22
C TRP A 232 6.99 4.27 24.83
N ILE A 233 7.08 5.33 24.00
CA ILE A 233 7.76 5.28 22.69
C ILE A 233 9.26 5.11 22.88
N THR A 234 9.86 5.77 23.86
CA THR A 234 11.30 5.62 24.14
C THR A 234 11.60 4.21 24.63
N ARG A 235 10.78 3.64 25.52
CA ARG A 235 10.91 2.23 25.95
C ARG A 235 10.79 1.26 24.78
N GLU A 236 9.81 1.46 23.90
CA GLU A 236 9.64 0.61 22.72
C GLU A 236 10.84 0.75 21.75
N ALA A 237 11.35 1.97 21.56
CA ALA A 237 12.54 2.21 20.74
C ALA A 237 13.78 1.49 21.29
N HIS A 238 13.99 1.49 22.61
CA HIS A 238 15.05 0.73 23.27
C HIS A 238 14.86 -0.78 23.09
N ALA A 239 13.66 -1.31 23.33
CA ALA A 239 13.37 -2.73 23.11
C ALA A 239 13.63 -3.15 21.64
N GLN A 240 13.27 -2.29 20.68
CA GLN A 240 13.58 -2.52 19.25
C GLN A 240 15.09 -2.45 18.95
N ALA A 241 15.84 -1.57 19.62
CA ALA A 241 17.29 -1.47 19.48
C ALA A 241 17.97 -2.75 20.01
N GLU A 242 17.58 -3.19 21.21
CA GLU A 242 18.08 -4.41 21.84
C GLU A 242 17.80 -5.62 20.96
N TRP A 243 16.55 -5.78 20.49
CA TRP A 243 16.17 -6.88 19.60
C TRP A 243 16.98 -6.90 18.30
N VAL A 244 17.19 -5.74 17.66
CA VAL A 244 18.02 -5.67 16.44
C VAL A 244 19.49 -5.95 16.73
N SER A 245 20.03 -5.48 17.86
CA SER A 245 21.40 -5.77 18.26
C SER A 245 21.61 -7.27 18.55
N ALA A 246 20.64 -7.92 19.19
CA ALA A 246 20.64 -9.36 19.47
C ALA A 246 20.60 -10.17 18.17
N LYS A 247 19.67 -9.84 17.25
CA LYS A 247 19.60 -10.48 15.93
C LYS A 247 20.85 -10.28 15.09
N LYS A 248 21.51 -9.11 15.20
CA LYS A 248 22.77 -8.85 14.51
C LYS A 248 23.89 -9.75 15.05
N LYS A 249 24.02 -9.87 16.36
CA LYS A 249 24.98 -10.76 17.02
C LYS A 249 24.75 -12.23 16.65
N GLU A 250 23.50 -12.69 16.67
CA GLU A 250 23.12 -14.06 16.27
C GLU A 250 23.54 -14.34 14.82
N LYS A 251 23.24 -13.42 13.90
CA LYS A 251 23.58 -13.55 12.48
C LYS A 251 25.09 -13.52 12.22
N GLU A 252 25.86 -12.74 12.97
CA GLU A 252 27.32 -12.72 12.92
C GLU A 252 27.90 -14.04 13.44
N GLY A 253 27.35 -14.58 14.53
CA GLY A 253 27.70 -15.89 15.07
C GLY A 253 27.48 -17.02 14.04
N SER A 254 26.29 -17.10 13.44
CA SER A 254 25.98 -18.15 12.46
C SER A 254 26.87 -18.09 11.20
N LYS A 255 27.30 -16.89 10.78
CA LYS A 255 28.22 -16.75 9.64
C LYS A 255 29.62 -17.27 9.95
N THR A 256 30.11 -17.00 11.16
CA THR A 256 31.43 -17.50 11.60
C THR A 256 31.41 -19.02 11.75
N SER A 257 30.31 -19.61 12.22
CA SER A 257 30.14 -21.07 12.31
C SER A 257 30.11 -21.75 10.94
N ALA A 258 29.42 -21.15 9.95
CA ALA A 258 29.34 -21.70 8.60
C ALA A 258 30.65 -21.58 7.79
N ALA A 259 31.50 -20.61 8.12
CA ALA A 259 32.83 -20.47 7.50
C ALA A 259 33.86 -21.47 8.06
N SER A 260 33.60 -22.06 9.23
CA SER A 260 34.51 -23.00 9.90
C SER A 260 34.26 -24.47 9.53
N SER A 261 33.24 -24.81 8.73
CA SER A 261 32.93 -26.19 8.33
C SER A 261 33.43 -26.55 6.94
N THR A 262 34.36 -25.78 6.37
CA THR A 262 34.92 -26.02 5.04
C THR A 262 36.41 -26.28 5.16
N CYS A 263 36.80 -27.51 5.56
CA CYS A 263 38.08 -28.14 5.24
C CYS A 263 38.22 -29.49 5.96
N GLU A 264 37.83 -30.58 5.30
CA GLU A 264 38.63 -31.81 5.19
C GLU A 264 37.95 -32.74 4.16
N VAL A 265 38.23 -32.48 2.87
CA VAL A 265 38.03 -33.46 1.81
C VAL A 265 39.41 -33.97 1.45
N GLY A 266 39.70 -35.20 1.88
CA GLY A 266 40.87 -35.95 1.45
C GLY A 266 40.82 -36.26 -0.06
N PRO A 267 41.98 -36.45 -0.70
CA PRO A 267 42.03 -36.76 -2.12
C PRO A 267 41.74 -38.25 -2.32
N ALA A 268 40.64 -38.60 -2.97
CA ALA A 268 40.38 -39.97 -3.43
C ALA A 268 39.77 -40.00 -4.83
N LEU A 269 40.65 -40.35 -5.77
CA LEU A 269 40.47 -41.11 -7.00
C LEU A 269 39.22 -40.89 -7.87
N VAL A 270 39.51 -40.32 -9.05
CA VAL A 270 39.11 -40.78 -10.39
C VAL A 270 38.25 -42.05 -10.47
N SER A 271 37.05 -41.91 -11.01
CA SER A 271 36.41 -42.96 -11.81
C SER A 271 35.58 -42.33 -12.92
N GLU A 272 36.07 -42.47 -14.14
CA GLU A 272 35.36 -42.17 -15.39
C GLU A 272 34.27 -43.23 -15.62
N SER A 273 33.06 -42.79 -16.00
CA SER A 273 32.19 -43.65 -16.80
C SER A 273 31.20 -42.79 -17.58
N ALA A 274 31.40 -42.77 -18.90
CA ALA A 274 30.46 -42.28 -19.88
C ALA A 274 29.27 -43.23 -20.01
N CYS A 275 28.09 -42.71 -20.34
CA CYS A 275 27.21 -43.29 -21.35
C CYS A 275 26.08 -42.32 -21.70
N ALA A 276 25.96 -42.07 -23.00
CA ALA A 276 24.85 -41.40 -23.66
C ALA A 276 23.54 -42.20 -23.52
N ALA A 277 22.40 -41.51 -23.53
CA ALA A 277 21.17 -41.90 -24.25
C ALA A 277 20.00 -40.95 -23.90
N GLU A 278 19.56 -40.15 -24.88
CA GLU A 278 18.13 -39.86 -25.11
C GLU A 278 17.42 -41.18 -25.50
N PRO A 279 16.09 -41.40 -25.31
CA PRO A 279 15.01 -40.54 -25.84
C PRO A 279 13.65 -40.58 -25.09
N SER A 280 12.61 -39.99 -25.73
CA SER A 280 11.17 -40.33 -25.64
C SER A 280 10.39 -39.69 -24.48
N SER A 281 9.58 -38.65 -24.71
CA SER A 281 8.18 -38.68 -25.20
C SER A 281 7.20 -39.50 -24.35
N LEU A 282 6.24 -38.82 -23.71
CA LEU A 282 4.93 -39.26 -23.19
C LEU A 282 4.21 -37.96 -22.77
N ASP A 283 3.34 -37.39 -23.59
CA ASP A 283 1.93 -37.77 -23.79
C ASP A 283 1.15 -37.83 -22.47
N THR A 284 0.34 -36.79 -22.21
CA THR A 284 -0.65 -36.77 -21.13
C THR A 284 -1.90 -36.10 -21.69
N THR A 285 -2.70 -36.96 -22.32
CA THR A 285 -4.17 -37.04 -22.22
C THR A 285 -4.88 -35.85 -21.58
N ARG A 286 -5.48 -35.09 -22.49
CA ARG A 286 -6.81 -34.48 -22.42
C ARG A 286 -7.82 -35.40 -21.72
N GLU A 287 -8.34 -34.97 -20.57
CA GLU A 287 -9.59 -35.47 -19.99
C GLU A 287 -10.66 -34.38 -20.04
N GLU A 288 -11.86 -34.86 -20.29
CA GLU A 288 -13.03 -34.15 -20.78
C GLU A 288 -13.80 -33.40 -19.67
N GLU A 289 -14.55 -32.41 -20.12
CA GLU A 289 -15.67 -31.80 -19.40
C GLU A 289 -16.64 -32.85 -18.85
N PRO A 290 -17.28 -32.55 -17.71
CA PRO A 290 -18.69 -32.81 -17.56
C PRO A 290 -19.49 -31.51 -17.69
N GLN A 291 -20.32 -31.50 -18.73
CA GLN A 291 -21.49 -30.64 -18.88
C GLN A 291 -22.39 -30.78 -17.64
N ASP A 292 -22.76 -29.66 -17.04
CA ASP A 292 -23.90 -29.60 -16.12
C ASP A 292 -24.93 -28.63 -16.70
N GLU A 293 -25.93 -29.22 -17.36
CA GLU A 293 -27.17 -28.55 -17.71
C GLU A 293 -28.11 -28.58 -16.50
N GLY A 294 -28.38 -27.41 -15.93
CA GLY A 294 -29.30 -27.26 -14.80
C GLY A 294 -30.11 -25.98 -14.88
N ALA A 295 -31.21 -26.03 -15.63
CA ALA A 295 -32.20 -24.99 -15.80
C ALA A 295 -32.79 -24.46 -14.47
N GLY A 296 -33.07 -23.15 -14.43
CA GLY A 296 -33.91 -22.56 -13.39
C GLY A 296 -34.16 -21.06 -13.57
N PRO A 297 -35.24 -20.63 -14.25
CA PRO A 297 -35.62 -19.23 -14.33
C PRO A 297 -36.24 -18.79 -12.99
N CYS A 298 -35.53 -17.92 -12.25
CA CYS A 298 -36.11 -17.26 -11.09
C CYS A 298 -36.95 -16.07 -11.56
N SER A 299 -38.25 -16.26 -11.39
CA SER A 299 -39.35 -15.35 -11.69
C SER A 299 -39.11 -13.93 -11.21
N VAL A 300 -39.41 -13.00 -12.11
CA VAL A 300 -39.89 -11.64 -11.85
C VAL A 300 -40.98 -11.69 -10.77
N ASN A 301 -40.76 -10.99 -9.67
CA ASN A 301 -41.83 -10.45 -8.84
C ASN A 301 -41.72 -8.93 -8.88
N ASP A 302 -42.54 -8.38 -9.77
CA ASP A 302 -43.16 -7.08 -9.69
C ASP A 302 -43.79 -6.94 -8.29
N THR A 303 -43.44 -5.88 -7.56
CA THR A 303 -44.27 -5.43 -6.43
C THR A 303 -44.32 -3.93 -6.44
N SER A 304 -45.44 -3.48 -6.97
CA SER A 304 -46.03 -2.15 -6.93
C SER A 304 -45.85 -1.39 -5.61
N ASP A 305 -45.62 -0.09 -5.78
CA ASP A 305 -46.29 1.03 -5.12
C ASP A 305 -46.87 0.77 -3.72
N ALA A 306 -46.19 1.36 -2.73
CA ALA A 306 -46.85 1.82 -1.52
C ALA A 306 -46.36 3.24 -1.19
N VAL A 307 -47.13 4.20 -1.68
CA VAL A 307 -47.23 5.55 -1.14
C VAL A 307 -47.58 5.41 0.35
N THR A 308 -46.70 5.88 1.23
CA THR A 308 -47.09 6.24 2.60
C THR A 308 -46.64 7.67 2.87
N ASP A 309 -47.67 8.49 2.94
CA ASP A 309 -47.70 9.88 3.38
C ASP A 309 -47.47 9.95 4.90
N GLY A 310 -46.88 11.06 5.33
CA GLY A 310 -46.95 11.62 6.69
C GLY A 310 -46.49 10.76 7.87
N THR A 311 -45.40 11.17 8.53
CA THR A 311 -45.39 11.48 9.98
C THR A 311 -44.09 12.22 10.32
N GLN A 312 -44.23 13.51 10.59
CA GLN A 312 -43.31 14.28 11.42
C GLN A 312 -43.35 13.68 12.83
N ASP A 313 -42.20 13.33 13.42
CA ASP A 313 -41.90 13.66 14.82
C ASP A 313 -40.54 13.10 15.27
N GLY A 314 -39.81 13.92 16.02
CA GLY A 314 -38.85 13.46 17.03
C GLY A 314 -37.42 13.20 16.58
N MET A 315 -36.56 14.21 16.64
CA MET A 315 -35.12 14.02 16.78
C MET A 315 -34.80 13.43 18.17
N PRO A 316 -34.20 12.22 18.30
CA PRO A 316 -33.63 11.79 19.56
C PRO A 316 -32.28 12.46 19.79
N THR A 317 -32.22 13.25 20.86
CA THR A 317 -31.02 13.89 21.39
C THR A 317 -29.94 12.87 21.77
N ARG A 318 -28.69 13.23 21.47
CA ARG A 318 -27.46 12.49 21.81
C ARG A 318 -27.24 12.39 23.33
N SER A 319 -27.77 11.37 24.02
CA SER A 319 -27.35 11.14 25.42
C SER A 319 -27.67 9.76 26.02
N THR A 320 -27.42 8.63 25.36
CA THR A 320 -27.42 7.32 26.07
C THR A 320 -26.52 6.28 25.41
N TRP A 321 -25.20 6.48 25.52
CA TRP A 321 -24.19 5.43 25.30
C TRP A 321 -23.20 5.42 26.47
N ARG A 322 -23.72 5.29 27.69
CA ARG A 322 -22.97 4.83 28.88
C ARG A 322 -23.93 4.03 29.75
N SER A 323 -23.49 2.83 30.13
CA SER A 323 -24.14 1.85 31.04
C SER A 323 -24.69 0.62 30.34
N ARG A 324 -23.77 -0.27 29.94
CA ARG A 324 -23.96 -1.74 29.88
C ARG A 324 -22.58 -2.39 29.78
N ARG A 325 -21.79 -2.29 30.85
CA ARG A 325 -20.55 -3.06 31.00
C ARG A 325 -20.13 -3.24 32.47
N THR A 326 -21.06 -3.68 33.29
CA THR A 326 -20.80 -4.20 34.64
C THR A 326 -21.92 -5.18 34.97
N HIS A 327 -21.78 -6.45 34.58
CA HIS A 327 -22.44 -7.64 35.15
C HIS A 327 -22.03 -8.85 34.29
N ALA A 328 -20.78 -9.28 34.41
CA ALA A 328 -20.29 -10.54 33.87
C ALA A 328 -18.99 -10.98 34.58
N ARG A 329 -18.96 -10.86 35.92
CA ARG A 329 -17.82 -11.34 36.72
C ARG A 329 -18.28 -11.64 38.15
N GLU A 330 -19.19 -12.59 38.28
CA GLU A 330 -19.56 -13.23 39.56
C GLU A 330 -20.44 -14.46 39.25
N ALA A 331 -19.81 -15.54 38.83
CA ALA A 331 -20.38 -16.90 38.83
C ALA A 331 -19.26 -17.88 38.46
N GLY A 332 -18.53 -18.37 39.46
CA GLY A 332 -17.45 -19.34 39.22
C GLY A 332 -16.64 -19.71 40.45
N GLU A 333 -17.29 -19.82 41.62
CA GLU A 333 -16.69 -20.42 42.82
C GLU A 333 -17.76 -21.21 43.57
N ASN A 334 -17.81 -22.52 43.32
CA ASN A 334 -18.08 -23.59 44.29
C ASN A 334 -18.42 -24.90 43.55
N VAL A 335 -18.20 -26.03 44.23
CA VAL A 335 -18.39 -27.45 43.80
C VAL A 335 -17.07 -28.03 43.23
N SER A 336 -16.32 -28.95 43.86
CA SER A 336 -16.60 -29.89 44.96
C SER A 336 -15.32 -30.28 45.71
N ARG A 337 -15.43 -30.39 47.04
CA ARG A 337 -14.73 -31.37 47.88
C ARG A 337 -15.81 -32.25 48.50
N GLY A 338 -15.67 -33.56 48.35
CA GLY A 338 -16.54 -34.60 48.87
C GLY A 338 -16.05 -35.93 48.35
#